data_AF-A0A4D6WTJ4-F1
#
_entry.id   AF-A0A4D6WTJ4-F1
#
_cell.length_a   1.000
_cell.length_b   1.000
_cell.length_c   1.000
_cell.angle_alpha   90.00
_cell.angle_beta   90.00
_cell.angle_gamma   90.00
#
_symmetry.space_group_name_H-M   'P 1'
#
loop_
_entity.id
_entity.type
_entity.pdbx_description
1 polymer ?
#
loop_
_entity_poly.entity_id
_entity_poly.type
_entity_poly.pdbx_seq_one_letter_code
_entity_poly.pdbx_strand_id
1 'polypeptide(L)'
;METGSAITWKYPSCILLGKNSIGEFCSIALTNHYQQADTGSKMIHIGQYTKSKILSKGISAGNSVNSYRGLVKMGPKAHYSRNYSQCDSLLLGNNAKANTFPYIQVQNPYSKVEHEASTSKIGEEQIFYFLQRGINIEDAISLMINGFCKEILNELPMEFAMEADRLLNLKLEGTVG
;
A
#
# COMPACT_ATOMS: atom_id res chain seq x y z
N MET A 1 -7.66 -5.89 -0.87
CA MET A 1 -7.50 -5.71 0.58
C MET A 1 -7.06 -7.02 1.19
N GLU A 2 -6.05 -6.99 2.05
CA GLU A 2 -5.42 -8.17 2.64
C GLU A 2 -5.44 -8.04 4.17
N THR A 3 -6.26 -8.86 4.84
CA THR A 3 -6.38 -8.87 6.30
C THR A 3 -6.59 -10.30 6.83
N GLY A 4 -6.26 -10.53 8.10
CA GLY A 4 -6.70 -11.71 8.85
C GLY A 4 -5.77 -12.93 8.83
N SER A 5 -4.82 -13.02 7.91
CA SER A 5 -3.82 -14.10 7.88
C SER A 5 -2.74 -13.93 8.96
N ALA A 6 -2.20 -15.04 9.48
CA ALA A 6 -1.02 -15.01 10.34
C ALA A 6 0.24 -14.57 9.56
N ILE A 7 0.39 -15.10 8.34
CA ILE A 7 1.46 -14.75 7.41
C ILE A 7 0.84 -14.55 6.02
N THR A 8 1.12 -13.42 5.38
CA THR A 8 0.75 -13.14 3.99
C THR A 8 2.00 -13.00 3.15
N TRP A 9 2.08 -13.76 2.06
CA TRP A 9 3.18 -13.67 1.11
C TRP A 9 2.64 -13.57 -0.32
N LYS A 10 2.79 -12.41 -0.98
CA LYS A 10 2.14 -12.19 -2.29
C LYS A 10 2.86 -11.17 -3.18
N TYR A 11 2.97 -11.50 -4.47
CA TYR A 11 3.56 -10.63 -5.50
C TYR A 11 2.80 -10.67 -6.83
N PRO A 12 1.60 -10.06 -6.94
CA PRO A 12 0.90 -9.96 -8.21
C PRO A 12 1.78 -9.23 -9.23
N SER A 13 1.77 -9.71 -10.47
CA SER A 13 2.76 -9.30 -11.47
C SER A 13 2.09 -8.95 -12.80
N CYS A 14 2.55 -7.87 -13.43
CA CYS A 14 2.16 -7.51 -14.78
C CYS A 14 3.38 -7.62 -15.70
N ILE A 15 3.24 -8.41 -16.77
CA ILE A 15 4.25 -8.54 -17.82
C ILE A 15 3.77 -7.75 -19.05
N LEU A 16 4.37 -6.58 -19.25
CA LEU A 16 3.99 -5.61 -20.28
C LEU A 16 4.74 -5.90 -21.57
N LEU A 17 4.26 -6.92 -22.30
CA LEU A 17 4.85 -7.41 -23.55
C LEU A 17 4.51 -6.52 -24.75
N GLY A 18 3.26 -6.08 -24.85
CA GLY A 18 2.77 -5.31 -25.98
C GLY A 18 3.21 -3.85 -25.96
N LYS A 19 3.35 -3.24 -27.14
CA LYS A 19 3.51 -1.78 -27.27
C LYS A 19 2.32 -1.07 -26.62
N ASN A 20 2.57 0.00 -25.88
CA ASN A 20 1.55 0.77 -25.15
C ASN A 20 0.76 -0.02 -24.08
N SER A 21 1.23 -1.20 -23.65
CA SER A 21 0.56 -1.93 -22.57
C SER A 21 0.67 -1.21 -21.22
N ILE A 22 -0.37 -1.34 -20.41
CA ILE A 22 -0.54 -0.64 -19.13
C ILE A 22 -0.74 -1.69 -18.02
N GLY A 23 -0.04 -1.52 -16.90
CA GLY A 23 -0.20 -2.36 -15.72
C GLY A 23 -0.41 -1.51 -14.47
N GLU A 24 -1.42 -1.83 -13.68
CA GLU A 24 -1.73 -1.09 -12.46
C GLU A 24 -1.87 -2.05 -11.29
N PHE A 25 -1.36 -1.62 -10.14
CA PHE A 25 -1.47 -2.37 -8.90
C PHE A 25 -1.79 -1.42 -7.77
N CYS A 26 -2.92 -1.65 -7.11
CA CYS A 26 -3.34 -0.95 -5.91
C CYS A 26 -3.52 -1.98 -4.79
N SER A 27 -2.89 -1.77 -3.63
CA SER A 27 -3.05 -2.65 -2.48
C SER A 27 -3.16 -1.89 -1.15
N ILE A 28 -4.01 -2.44 -0.28
CA ILE A 28 -4.12 -2.10 1.14
C ILE A 28 -3.83 -3.38 1.92
N ALA A 29 -2.80 -3.34 2.76
CA ALA A 29 -2.40 -4.43 3.64
C ALA A 29 -2.46 -3.98 5.10
N LEU A 30 -3.25 -4.68 5.92
CA LEU A 30 -3.36 -4.42 7.36
C LEU A 30 -2.82 -5.61 8.14
N THR A 31 -1.90 -5.34 9.08
CA THR A 31 -1.38 -6.34 10.02
C THR A 31 -1.61 -5.88 11.46
N ASN A 32 -1.99 -6.82 12.32
CA ASN A 32 -2.18 -6.56 13.75
C ASN A 32 -1.65 -7.72 14.62
N HIS A 33 -1.56 -7.53 15.93
CA HIS A 33 -1.03 -8.47 16.91
C HIS A 33 0.39 -8.90 16.56
N TYR A 34 0.60 -10.15 16.12
CA TYR A 34 1.89 -10.69 15.71
C TYR A 34 1.89 -11.13 14.24
N GLN A 35 0.94 -10.62 13.44
CA GLN A 35 0.83 -10.94 12.02
C GLN A 35 2.05 -10.43 11.25
N GLN A 36 2.37 -11.13 10.16
CA GLN A 36 3.46 -10.80 9.26
C GLN A 36 2.96 -10.72 7.82
N ALA A 37 3.33 -9.66 7.12
CA ALA A 37 3.04 -9.53 5.69
C ALA A 37 4.32 -9.19 4.94
N ASP A 38 4.63 -9.97 3.89
CA ASP A 38 5.58 -9.60 2.85
C ASP A 38 4.82 -9.56 1.52
N THR A 39 4.45 -8.34 1.11
CA THR A 39 3.51 -8.11 0.02
C THR A 39 4.07 -7.08 -0.93
N GLY A 40 3.68 -7.14 -2.19
CA GLY A 40 4.00 -6.09 -3.15
C GLY A 40 3.68 -6.53 -4.56
N SER A 41 4.39 -6.00 -5.54
CA SER A 41 4.09 -6.27 -6.95
C SER A 41 5.34 -6.40 -7.81
N LYS A 42 5.20 -6.97 -9.00
CA LYS A 42 6.27 -6.99 -10.01
C LYS A 42 5.78 -6.43 -11.33
N MET A 43 6.33 -5.29 -11.74
CA MET A 43 6.07 -4.67 -13.03
C MET A 43 7.24 -4.94 -13.97
N ILE A 44 7.02 -5.74 -15.01
CA ILE A 44 8.04 -6.15 -15.97
C ILE A 44 7.73 -5.52 -17.32
N HIS A 45 8.50 -4.50 -17.69
CA HIS A 45 8.37 -3.76 -18.94
C HIS A 45 9.25 -4.37 -20.03
N ILE A 46 8.63 -4.81 -21.13
CA ILE A 46 9.31 -5.41 -22.28
C ILE A 46 9.02 -4.60 -23.55
N GLY A 47 7.74 -4.29 -23.78
CA GLY A 47 7.29 -3.49 -24.92
C GLY A 47 7.68 -2.01 -24.82
N GLN A 48 7.63 -1.32 -25.96
CA GLN A 48 7.86 0.13 -26.02
C GLN A 48 6.65 0.90 -25.50
N TYR A 49 6.88 2.10 -24.94
CA TYR A 49 5.84 3.00 -24.44
C TYR A 49 4.92 2.37 -23.37
N THR A 50 5.42 1.40 -22.62
CA THR A 50 4.63 0.73 -21.59
C THR A 50 4.54 1.59 -20.33
N LYS A 51 3.42 1.50 -19.61
CA LYS A 51 3.19 2.30 -18.40
C LYS A 51 2.84 1.41 -17.23
N SER A 52 3.36 1.71 -16.06
CA SER A 52 2.89 1.09 -14.82
C SER A 52 2.70 2.07 -13.68
N LYS A 53 1.68 1.81 -12.86
CA LYS A 53 1.38 2.53 -11.63
C LYS A 53 1.30 1.52 -10.48
N ILE A 54 2.06 1.75 -9.42
CA ILE A 54 2.00 0.97 -8.18
C ILE A 54 1.59 1.92 -7.04
N LEU A 55 0.46 1.63 -6.40
CA LEU A 55 0.03 2.26 -5.16
C LEU A 55 -0.06 1.20 -4.07
N SER A 56 0.71 1.36 -3.00
CA SER A 56 0.68 0.47 -1.85
C SER A 56 0.49 1.27 -0.57
N LYS A 57 -0.54 0.91 0.20
CA LYS A 57 -0.82 1.46 1.53
C LYS A 57 -0.71 0.33 2.56
N GLY A 58 0.32 0.37 3.40
CA GLY A 58 0.52 -0.57 4.49
C GLY A 58 0.07 0.03 5.81
N ILE A 59 -0.67 -0.71 6.63
CA ILE A 59 -1.07 -0.32 7.99
C ILE A 59 -0.55 -1.40 8.93
N SER A 60 0.24 -1.00 9.94
CA SER A 60 0.79 -1.92 10.94
C SER A 60 0.36 -1.51 12.34
N ALA A 61 -0.26 -2.44 13.07
CA ALA A 61 -0.72 -2.28 14.44
C ALA A 61 -0.13 -3.33 15.39
N GLY A 62 -0.25 -3.11 16.70
CA GLY A 62 0.23 -4.03 17.73
C GLY A 62 1.74 -4.28 17.65
N ASN A 63 2.14 -5.56 17.62
CA ASN A 63 3.53 -6.00 17.46
C ASN A 63 3.80 -6.57 16.06
N SER A 64 2.98 -6.21 15.07
CA SER A 64 3.00 -6.81 13.74
C SER A 64 4.16 -6.29 12.87
N VAL A 65 4.46 -7.03 11.81
CA VAL A 65 5.49 -6.67 10.83
C VAL A 65 4.87 -6.64 9.44
N ASN A 66 4.80 -5.46 8.85
CA ASN A 66 4.35 -5.29 7.47
C ASN A 66 5.55 -4.89 6.61
N SER A 67 5.77 -5.61 5.52
CA SER A 67 6.87 -5.38 4.60
C SER A 67 6.34 -5.27 3.18
N TYR A 68 6.52 -4.10 2.57
CA TYR A 68 6.35 -3.94 1.14
C TYR A 68 7.60 -4.41 0.41
N ARG A 69 7.45 -5.22 -0.65
CA ARG A 69 8.52 -5.66 -1.54
C ARG A 69 8.08 -5.63 -2.99
N GLY A 70 8.60 -4.67 -3.74
CA GLY A 70 8.25 -4.44 -5.14
C GLY A 70 9.41 -4.63 -6.09
N LEU A 71 9.13 -5.07 -7.32
CA LEU A 71 10.10 -5.09 -8.42
C LEU A 71 9.57 -4.27 -9.60
N VAL A 72 10.36 -3.30 -10.06
CA VAL A 72 10.17 -2.62 -11.33
C VAL A 72 11.35 -2.96 -12.23
N LYS A 73 11.09 -3.66 -13.33
CA LYS A 73 12.11 -4.06 -14.31
C LYS A 73 11.82 -3.44 -15.67
N MET A 74 12.70 -2.53 -16.12
CA MET A 74 12.70 -1.99 -17.47
C MET A 74 13.69 -2.77 -18.34
N GLY A 75 13.18 -3.60 -19.24
CA GLY A 75 14.00 -4.37 -20.18
C GLY A 75 14.67 -3.50 -21.26
N PRO A 76 15.68 -4.01 -21.98
CA PRO A 76 16.42 -3.23 -22.98
C PRO A 76 15.55 -2.69 -24.12
N LYS A 77 14.47 -3.40 -24.47
CA LYS A 77 13.52 -3.02 -25.53
C LYS A 77 12.44 -2.03 -25.08
N ALA A 78 12.37 -1.70 -23.79
CA ALA A 78 11.28 -0.93 -23.18
C ALA A 78 11.41 0.59 -23.42
N HIS A 79 11.72 1.03 -24.64
CA HIS A 79 11.94 2.44 -24.96
C HIS A 79 10.75 3.32 -24.58
N TYR A 80 11.04 4.46 -23.94
CA TYR A 80 10.05 5.44 -23.49
C TYR A 80 8.98 4.88 -22.55
N SER A 81 9.29 3.80 -21.83
CA SER A 81 8.39 3.26 -20.81
C SER A 81 8.47 4.07 -19.52
N ARG A 82 7.37 4.09 -18.76
CA ARG A 82 7.26 4.84 -17.52
C ARG A 82 6.74 3.96 -16.38
N ASN A 83 7.31 4.12 -15.20
CA ASN A 83 6.77 3.62 -13.94
C ASN A 83 6.64 4.77 -12.94
N TYR A 84 5.53 4.76 -12.19
CA TYR A 84 5.36 5.52 -10.96
C TYR A 84 4.98 4.55 -9.84
N SER A 85 5.68 4.60 -8.72
CA SER A 85 5.47 3.70 -7.59
C SER A 85 5.43 4.48 -6.27
N GLN A 86 4.30 4.45 -5.57
CA GLN A 86 4.10 5.10 -4.27
C GLN A 86 3.81 4.05 -3.20
N CYS A 87 4.62 4.04 -2.15
CA CYS A 87 4.55 3.06 -1.06
C CYS A 87 4.46 3.79 0.28
N ASP A 88 3.24 3.92 0.80
CA ASP A 88 3.02 4.60 2.07
C ASP A 88 2.74 3.59 3.17
N SER A 89 3.29 3.85 4.35
CA SER A 89 3.09 3.04 5.55
C SER A 89 2.52 3.87 6.69
N LEU A 90 1.56 3.32 7.41
CA LEU A 90 0.96 3.91 8.61
C LEU A 90 1.22 3.00 9.81
N LEU A 91 1.87 3.55 10.83
CA LEU A 91 2.14 2.86 12.09
C LEU A 91 1.11 3.27 13.15
N LEU A 92 0.47 2.27 13.75
CA LEU A 92 -0.41 2.39 14.90
C LEU A 92 0.32 1.88 16.14
N GLY A 93 0.66 2.79 17.05
CA GLY A 93 1.43 2.49 18.26
C GLY A 93 2.95 2.51 18.06
N ASN A 94 3.68 2.01 19.05
CA ASN A 94 5.15 2.09 19.11
C ASN A 94 5.87 0.80 18.72
N ASN A 95 5.17 -0.34 18.72
CA ASN A 95 5.82 -1.65 18.60
C ASN A 95 5.72 -2.24 17.18
N ALA A 96 4.78 -1.77 16.38
CA ALA A 96 4.57 -2.24 15.02
C ALA A 96 5.72 -1.81 14.11
N LYS A 97 5.98 -2.62 13.07
CA LYS A 97 7.05 -2.36 12.10
C LYS A 97 6.48 -2.26 10.69
N ALA A 98 7.02 -1.32 9.93
CA ALA A 98 6.74 -1.15 8.51
C ALA A 98 8.07 -1.05 7.76
N ASN A 99 8.29 -1.96 6.81
CA ASN A 99 9.50 -2.01 5.99
C ASN A 99 9.14 -1.83 4.50
N THR A 100 10.02 -1.20 3.74
CA THR A 100 9.85 -1.01 2.29
C THR A 100 11.12 -1.43 1.56
N PHE A 101 11.00 -2.45 0.69
CA PHE A 101 12.10 -3.05 -0.06
C PHE A 101 11.86 -2.92 -1.58
N PRO A 102 12.17 -1.76 -2.18
CA PRO A 102 12.01 -1.56 -3.62
C PRO A 102 13.19 -2.15 -4.40
N TYR A 103 12.90 -2.89 -5.47
CA TYR A 103 13.88 -3.36 -6.44
C TYR A 103 13.62 -2.64 -7.77
N ILE A 104 14.59 -1.84 -8.21
CA ILE A 104 14.51 -1.11 -9.47
C ILE A 104 15.65 -1.57 -10.37
N GLN A 105 15.30 -2.16 -11.52
CA GLN A 105 16.25 -2.65 -12.51
C GLN A 105 15.96 -1.97 -13.85
N VAL A 106 16.84 -1.05 -14.26
CA VAL A 106 16.65 -0.28 -15.50
C VAL A 106 17.75 -0.59 -16.49
N GLN A 107 17.39 -1.26 -17.59
CA GLN A 107 18.30 -1.62 -18.68
C GLN A 107 18.05 -0.81 -19.96
N ASN A 108 17.30 0.29 -19.86
CA ASN A 108 16.99 1.17 -20.98
C ASN A 108 17.10 2.65 -20.57
N PRO A 109 17.99 3.44 -21.19
CA PRO A 109 18.26 4.83 -20.79
C PRO A 109 17.14 5.81 -21.14
N TYR A 110 16.19 5.41 -22.00
CA TYR A 110 15.06 6.25 -22.40
C TYR A 110 13.82 6.04 -21.51
N SER A 111 13.90 5.13 -20.54
CA SER A 111 12.79 4.86 -19.61
C SER A 111 12.82 5.81 -18.42
N LYS A 112 11.64 6.08 -17.85
CA LYS A 112 11.49 6.89 -16.63
C LYS A 112 10.92 6.05 -15.50
N VAL A 113 11.55 6.09 -14.34
CA VAL A 113 11.10 5.36 -13.14
C VAL A 113 11.10 6.33 -11.97
N GLU A 114 9.95 6.48 -11.33
CA GLU A 114 9.74 7.30 -10.14
C GLU A 114 9.30 6.38 -9.00
N HIS A 115 9.97 6.49 -7.84
CA HIS A 115 9.59 5.76 -6.65
C HIS A 115 9.57 6.69 -5.44
N GLU A 116 8.43 6.69 -4.77
CA GLU A 116 8.17 7.44 -3.54
C GLU A 116 7.78 6.46 -2.44
N ALA A 117 8.31 6.69 -1.24
CA ALA A 117 7.94 5.94 -0.05
C ALA A 117 7.84 6.90 1.13
N SER A 118 6.75 6.79 1.89
CA SER A 118 6.53 7.59 3.09
C SER A 118 6.11 6.72 4.27
N THR A 119 6.50 7.15 5.47
CA THR A 119 6.07 6.50 6.72
C THR A 119 5.39 7.55 7.58
N SER A 120 4.16 7.27 7.97
CA SER A 120 3.34 8.10 8.84
C SER A 120 3.03 7.34 10.12
N LYS A 121 2.79 8.09 11.19
CA LYS A 121 2.32 7.56 12.47
C LYS A 121 1.17 8.42 12.94
N ILE A 122 0.14 7.80 13.51
CA ILE A 122 -0.94 8.55 14.14
C ILE A 122 -0.39 9.19 15.43
N GLY A 123 -0.43 10.51 15.48
CA GLY A 123 0.06 11.30 16.60
C GLY A 123 -0.99 11.44 17.71
N GLU A 124 -0.54 11.54 18.96
CA GLU A 124 -1.41 11.79 20.11
C GLU A 124 -2.19 13.11 19.97
N GLU A 125 -1.58 14.14 19.38
CA GLU A 125 -2.24 15.42 19.11
C GLU A 125 -3.42 15.29 18.14
N GLN A 126 -3.29 14.44 17.11
CA GLN A 126 -4.37 14.19 16.14
C GLN A 126 -5.55 13.51 16.85
N ILE A 127 -5.27 12.47 17.64
CA ILE A 127 -6.29 11.77 18.44
C ILE A 127 -6.94 12.75 19.43
N PHE A 128 -6.14 13.53 20.16
CA PHE A 128 -6.63 14.51 21.12
C PHE A 128 -7.58 15.53 20.48
N TYR A 129 -7.27 16.00 19.27
CA TYR A 129 -8.13 16.91 18.52
C TYR A 129 -9.52 16.29 18.23
N PHE A 130 -9.57 15.03 17.80
CA PHE A 130 -10.84 14.32 17.58
C PHE A 130 -11.62 14.12 18.89
N LEU A 131 -10.94 13.69 19.96
CA LEU A 131 -11.55 13.52 21.28
C LEU A 131 -12.17 14.81 21.82
N GLN A 132 -11.52 15.96 21.62
CA GLN A 132 -12.05 17.27 22.01
C GLN A 132 -13.37 17.61 21.29
N ARG A 133 -13.61 17.01 20.12
CA ARG A 133 -14.86 17.17 19.35
C ARG A 133 -15.92 16.13 19.69
N GLY A 134 -15.70 15.35 20.75
CA GLY A 134 -16.64 14.31 21.19
C GLY A 134 -16.60 13.05 20.32
N ILE A 135 -15.58 12.91 19.46
CA ILE A 135 -15.39 11.72 18.64
C ILE A 135 -14.50 10.76 19.44
N ASN A 136 -15.07 9.61 19.76
CA ASN A 136 -14.43 8.46 20.40
C ASN A 136 -13.17 8.01 19.64
N ILE A 137 -12.22 7.43 20.39
CA ILE A 137 -10.88 7.09 19.89
C ILE A 137 -10.90 6.12 18.72
N GLU A 138 -11.78 5.12 18.75
CA GLU A 138 -11.92 4.11 17.70
C GLU A 138 -12.41 4.74 16.39
N ASP A 139 -13.44 5.59 16.47
CA ASP A 139 -13.98 6.31 15.32
C ASP A 139 -12.96 7.31 14.76
N ALA A 140 -12.18 7.97 15.62
CA ALA A 140 -11.11 8.87 15.19
C ALA A 140 -10.04 8.12 14.37
N ILE A 141 -9.61 6.95 14.85
CA ILE A 141 -8.60 6.12 14.19
C ILE A 141 -9.13 5.54 12.87
N SER A 142 -10.38 5.06 12.86
CA SER A 142 -11.07 4.62 11.65
C SER A 142 -11.09 5.74 10.59
N LEU A 143 -11.50 6.96 10.96
CA LEU A 143 -11.52 8.11 10.05
C LEU A 143 -10.15 8.45 9.47
N MET A 144 -9.10 8.43 10.30
CA MET A 144 -7.73 8.70 9.84
C MET A 144 -7.22 7.62 8.87
N ILE A 145 -7.50 6.34 9.16
CA ILE A 145 -7.12 5.22 8.30
C ILE A 145 -7.88 5.25 6.97
N ASN A 146 -9.18 5.57 7.02
CA ASN A 146 -9.97 5.75 5.80
C ASN A 146 -9.46 6.90 4.95
N GLY A 147 -9.07 8.02 5.57
CA GLY A 147 -8.39 9.11 4.88
C GLY A 147 -7.08 8.67 4.20
N PHE A 148 -6.28 7.86 4.89
CA PHE A 148 -5.03 7.30 4.36
C PHE A 148 -5.24 6.35 3.17
N CYS A 149 -6.30 5.53 3.21
CA CYS A 149 -6.63 4.57 2.16
C CYS A 149 -7.50 5.13 1.02
N LYS A 150 -7.98 6.37 1.14
CA LYS A 150 -8.98 6.98 0.24
C LYS A 150 -8.65 6.87 -1.24
N GLU A 151 -7.39 7.10 -1.61
CA GLU A 151 -6.95 7.04 -3.01
C GLU A 151 -7.20 5.65 -3.63
N ILE A 152 -6.94 4.58 -2.88
CA ILE A 152 -7.15 3.21 -3.36
C ILE A 152 -8.62 2.81 -3.28
N LEU A 153 -9.34 3.23 -2.23
CA LEU A 153 -10.76 2.91 -2.09
C LEU A 153 -11.59 3.55 -3.22
N ASN A 154 -11.22 4.73 -3.70
CA ASN A 154 -11.88 5.39 -4.83
C ASN A 154 -11.69 4.68 -6.18
N GLU A 155 -10.67 3.83 -6.32
CA GLU A 155 -10.44 3.01 -7.53
C GLU A 155 -11.30 1.74 -7.54
N LEU A 156 -11.91 1.38 -6.40
CA LEU A 156 -12.78 0.21 -6.29
C LEU A 156 -14.22 0.58 -6.65
N PRO A 157 -15.00 -0.35 -7.24
CA PRO A 157 -16.44 -0.16 -7.36
C PRO A 157 -17.08 0.06 -5.99
N MET A 158 -18.11 0.90 -5.95
CA MET A 158 -18.71 1.43 -4.72
C MET A 158 -19.08 0.32 -3.72
N GLU A 159 -19.64 -0.79 -4.21
CA GLU A 159 -20.07 -1.91 -3.38
C GLU A 159 -18.88 -2.57 -2.66
N PHE A 160 -17.75 -2.72 -3.35
CA PHE A 160 -16.52 -3.28 -2.78
C PHE A 160 -15.79 -2.28 -1.88
N ALA A 161 -15.82 -0.99 -2.23
CA ALA A 161 -15.24 0.06 -1.40
C ALA A 161 -15.94 0.13 -0.03
N MET A 162 -17.28 0.09 -0.02
CA MET A 162 -18.07 0.07 1.22
C MET A 162 -17.78 -1.17 2.07
N GLU A 163 -17.67 -2.34 1.44
CA GLU A 163 -17.37 -3.58 2.16
C GLU A 163 -15.94 -3.58 2.71
N ALA A 164 -14.97 -3.09 1.94
CA ALA A 164 -13.59 -2.97 2.38
C ALA A 164 -13.44 -2.03 3.58
N ASP A 165 -14.14 -0.89 3.56
CA ASP A 165 -14.19 0.05 4.69
C ASP A 165 -14.75 -0.63 5.96
N ARG A 166 -15.89 -1.32 5.86
CA ARG A 166 -16.46 -2.08 7.00
C ARG A 166 -15.49 -3.13 7.54
N LEU A 167 -14.85 -3.89 6.65
CA LEU A 167 -13.87 -4.91 7.05
C LEU A 167 -12.62 -4.31 7.69
N LEU A 168 -12.20 -3.10 7.29
CA LEU A 168 -11.07 -2.41 7.90
C LEU A 168 -11.42 -2.06 9.34
N ASN A 169 -12.57 -1.44 9.55
CA ASN A 169 -13.02 -1.00 10.87
C ASN A 169 -13.16 -2.18 11.85
N LEU A 170 -13.78 -3.29 11.42
CA LEU A 170 -13.88 -4.51 12.23
C LEU A 170 -12.53 -5.12 12.62
N LYS A 171 -11.49 -4.94 11.80
CA LYS A 171 -10.14 -5.45 12.11
C LYS A 171 -9.32 -4.49 12.96
N LEU A 172 -9.79 -3.27 13.14
CA LEU A 172 -9.14 -2.22 13.93
C LEU A 172 -9.78 -2.07 15.32
N GLU A 173 -11.02 -2.52 15.51
CA GLU A 173 -11.65 -2.65 16.82
C GLU A 173 -10.77 -3.47 17.79
N GLY A 174 -10.54 -2.93 18.99
CA GLY A 174 -9.72 -3.57 20.02
C GLY A 174 -8.22 -3.67 19.71
N THR A 175 -7.74 -3.06 18.62
CA THR A 175 -6.30 -3.02 18.27
C THR A 175 -5.56 -1.81 18.86
N VAL A 176 -6.34 -0.89 19.42
CA VAL A 176 -5.89 0.35 20.05
C VAL A 176 -5.87 0.12 21.57
N GLY A 177 -4.81 -0.50 22.04
CA GLY A 177 -4.60 -0.89 23.45
C GLY A 177 -3.30 -1.63 23.65
#